data_AF-A0A497M332-F1
#
_entry.id   AF-A0A497M332-F1
#
_cell.length_a   1.000
_cell.length_b   1.000
_cell.length_c   1.000
_cell.angle_alpha   90.00
_cell.angle_beta   90.00
_cell.angle_gamma   90.00
#
_symmetry.space_group_name_H-M   'P 1'
#
loop_
_entity.id
_entity.type
_entity.pdbx_description
1 polymer ?
#
loop_
_entity_poly.entity_id
_entity_poly.type
_entity_poly.pdbx_seq_one_letter_code
_entity_poly.pdbx_strand_id
1 'polypeptide(L)'
;ANIPWDAIGISGSLMVGLHTPNSDIDLLVYGSDNCRKVYSAIKNLLEDSSCPLKPYSLDELRRLFDFRSKDTLMSFEDFARVESRKILQGKFMQTDYYIRFVKDWNEIEEKYGDVRYKNFGYGKIEAIVKDDSESIFTPCTYKIENVKVLEGPKVEPIMEVASFRGRFCEQVKKGEKIVAQGKIEQVTKKDGTMYYRLLIGNKPTDYLIPKL
;
A
#
# COMPACT_ATOMS: atom_id res chain seq x y z
N ALA A 1 2.61 -11.97 18.60
CA ALA A 1 1.31 -11.99 17.88
C ALA A 1 0.46 -13.23 18.16
N ASN A 2 1.04 -14.38 18.56
CA ASN A 2 0.32 -15.64 18.84
C ASN A 2 -0.63 -16.05 17.70
N ILE A 3 -0.11 -16.06 16.48
CA ILE A 3 -0.82 -16.52 15.28
C ILE A 3 -0.33 -17.93 14.90
N PRO A 4 -1.13 -18.72 14.19
CA PRO A 4 -0.70 -20.02 13.67
C PRO A 4 0.51 -19.90 12.73
N TRP A 5 1.39 -20.91 12.74
CA TRP A 5 2.58 -20.94 11.89
C TRP A 5 2.25 -21.06 10.39
N ASP A 6 1.17 -21.77 10.06
CA ASP A 6 0.66 -21.93 8.70
C ASP A 6 0.02 -20.65 8.12
N ALA A 7 -0.20 -19.63 8.96
CA ALA A 7 -0.61 -18.29 8.51
C ALA A 7 0.58 -17.39 8.11
N ILE A 8 1.82 -17.90 8.16
CA ILE A 8 3.04 -17.16 7.81
C ILE A 8 3.72 -17.81 6.61
N GLY A 9 4.08 -17.00 5.61
CA GLY A 9 4.81 -17.43 4.42
C GLY A 9 6.08 -16.61 4.16
N ILE A 10 6.86 -17.07 3.20
CA ILE A 10 8.05 -16.38 2.66
C ILE A 10 7.79 -16.06 1.19
N SER A 11 8.19 -14.88 0.73
CA SER A 11 8.04 -14.45 -0.67
C SER A 11 9.37 -13.99 -1.27
N GLY A 12 9.28 -13.23 -2.36
CA GLY A 12 10.41 -12.53 -2.95
C GLY A 12 11.53 -13.45 -3.43
N SER A 13 12.77 -12.94 -3.36
CA SER A 13 13.94 -13.62 -3.91
C SER A 13 14.24 -14.95 -3.20
N LEU A 14 13.92 -15.07 -1.92
CA LEU A 14 14.03 -16.30 -1.13
C LEU A 14 13.12 -17.40 -1.69
N MET A 15 11.85 -17.08 -1.94
CA MET A 15 10.85 -18.04 -2.43
C MET A 15 11.21 -18.62 -3.81
N VAL A 16 11.82 -17.80 -4.69
CA VAL A 16 12.17 -18.22 -6.07
C VAL A 16 13.63 -18.66 -6.22
N GLY A 17 14.40 -18.73 -5.13
CA GLY A 17 15.80 -19.16 -5.16
C GLY A 17 16.77 -18.17 -5.83
N LEU A 18 16.40 -16.89 -5.93
CA LEU A 18 17.24 -15.81 -6.50
C LEU A 18 17.86 -14.90 -5.43
N HIS A 19 17.83 -15.33 -4.17
CA HIS A 19 18.36 -14.53 -3.07
C HIS A 19 19.88 -14.44 -3.11
N THR A 20 20.39 -13.31 -2.65
CA THR A 20 21.82 -13.05 -2.44
C THR A 20 22.04 -12.68 -0.97
N PRO A 21 23.29 -12.56 -0.48
CA PRO A 21 23.54 -12.06 0.87
C PRO A 21 22.99 -10.65 1.14
N ASN A 22 22.66 -9.89 0.09
CA ASN A 22 22.07 -8.54 0.19
C ASN A 22 20.54 -8.55 -0.01
N SER A 23 19.91 -9.72 -0.12
CA SER A 23 18.46 -9.82 -0.25
C SER A 23 17.76 -9.38 1.04
N ASP A 24 16.57 -8.82 0.84
CA ASP A 24 15.61 -8.51 1.88
C ASP A 24 14.91 -9.78 2.42
N ILE A 25 14.32 -9.61 3.60
CA ILE A 25 13.43 -10.57 4.25
C ILE A 25 12.00 -10.25 3.82
N ASP A 26 11.43 -11.05 2.93
CA ASP A 26 10.05 -10.92 2.47
C ASP A 26 9.12 -11.91 3.19
N LEU A 27 8.34 -11.41 4.14
CA LEU A 27 7.34 -12.20 4.87
C LEU A 27 5.93 -11.98 4.30
N LEU A 28 5.13 -13.04 4.35
CA LEU A 28 3.70 -13.01 4.09
C LEU A 28 2.96 -13.35 5.38
N VAL A 29 1.86 -12.66 5.66
CA VAL A 29 0.89 -13.06 6.68
C VAL A 29 -0.48 -13.13 6.05
N TYR A 30 -1.16 -14.23 6.31
CA TYR A 30 -2.47 -14.57 5.75
C TYR A 30 -3.58 -14.38 6.80
N GLY A 31 -4.72 -13.85 6.34
CA GLY A 31 -5.91 -13.68 7.15
C GLY A 31 -5.99 -12.32 7.83
N SER A 32 -7.08 -11.58 7.64
CA SER A 32 -7.29 -10.23 8.19
C SER A 32 -6.97 -10.08 9.67
N ASP A 33 -7.42 -11.04 10.48
CA ASP A 33 -7.25 -11.00 11.93
C ASP A 33 -5.80 -11.27 12.33
N ASN A 34 -5.14 -12.22 11.66
CA ASN A 34 -3.73 -12.50 11.89
C ASN A 34 -2.86 -11.32 11.46
N CYS A 35 -3.15 -10.74 10.29
CA CYS A 35 -2.46 -9.54 9.79
C CYS A 35 -2.55 -8.39 10.79
N ARG A 36 -3.75 -8.12 11.34
CA ARG A 36 -3.93 -7.06 12.36
C ARG A 36 -3.19 -7.38 13.67
N LYS A 37 -3.20 -8.62 14.12
CA LYS A 37 -2.41 -9.06 15.30
C LYS A 37 -0.91 -8.88 15.09
N VAL A 38 -0.40 -9.22 13.91
CA VAL A 38 1.01 -9.03 13.55
C VAL A 38 1.34 -7.56 13.42
N TYR A 39 0.51 -6.76 12.75
CA TYR A 39 0.66 -5.31 12.64
C TYR A 39 0.83 -4.66 14.01
N SER A 40 -0.07 -4.95 14.95
CA SER A 40 0.02 -4.44 16.32
C SER A 40 1.26 -4.93 17.05
N ALA A 41 1.66 -6.20 16.88
CA ALA A 41 2.86 -6.74 17.51
C ALA A 41 4.14 -6.07 16.98
N ILE A 42 4.26 -5.90 15.66
CA ILE A 42 5.39 -5.22 15.01
C ILE A 42 5.47 -3.77 15.46
N LYS A 43 4.34 -3.07 15.52
CA LYS A 43 4.26 -1.71 16.04
C LYS A 43 4.85 -1.61 17.45
N ASN A 44 4.43 -2.50 18.36
CA ASN A 44 4.94 -2.50 19.74
C ASN A 44 6.43 -2.86 19.80
N LEU A 45 6.91 -3.76 18.94
CA LEU A 45 8.33 -4.14 18.88
C LEU A 45 9.22 -3.00 18.36
N LEU A 46 8.71 -2.16 17.44
CA LEU A 46 9.43 -0.97 16.97
C LEU A 46 9.59 0.11 18.07
N GLU A 47 8.75 0.08 19.10
CA GLU A 47 8.84 0.96 20.27
C GLU A 47 9.80 0.42 21.34
N ASP A 48 10.18 -0.86 21.28
CA ASP A 48 11.10 -1.52 22.21
C ASP A 48 12.55 -1.41 21.72
N SER A 49 13.35 -0.59 22.40
CA SER A 49 14.77 -0.36 22.07
C SER A 49 15.67 -1.59 22.23
N SER A 50 15.22 -2.62 22.95
CA SER A 50 15.93 -3.90 23.05
C SER A 50 15.68 -4.83 21.85
N CYS A 51 14.65 -4.54 21.04
CA CYS A 51 14.33 -5.31 19.85
C CYS A 51 15.33 -5.01 18.71
N PRO A 52 15.78 -6.02 17.95
CA PRO A 52 16.61 -5.80 16.76
C PRO A 52 15.85 -5.19 15.57
N LEU A 53 14.53 -5.01 15.68
CA LEU A 53 13.69 -4.39 14.67
C LEU A 53 13.78 -2.86 14.75
N LYS A 54 14.04 -2.20 13.62
CA LYS A 54 14.21 -0.75 13.56
C LYS A 54 13.47 -0.15 12.37
N PRO A 55 12.87 1.05 12.52
CA PRO A 55 12.46 1.84 11.36
C PRO A 55 13.71 2.29 10.58
N TYR A 56 13.52 2.70 9.33
CA TYR A 56 14.60 3.29 8.56
C TYR A 56 15.07 4.61 9.18
N SER A 57 16.39 4.77 9.27
CA SER A 57 17.05 6.05 9.52
C SER A 57 16.90 7.00 8.35
N LEU A 58 17.19 8.29 8.55
CA LEU A 58 17.10 9.30 7.49
C LEU A 58 18.01 8.99 6.29
N ASP A 59 19.21 8.47 6.54
CA ASP A 59 20.15 8.07 5.48
C ASP A 59 19.65 6.84 4.70
N GLU A 60 19.02 5.88 5.38
CA GLU A 60 18.38 4.74 4.73
C GLU A 60 17.16 5.17 3.92
N LEU A 61 16.35 6.11 4.42
CA LEU A 61 15.26 6.73 3.66
C LEU A 61 15.77 7.48 2.43
N ARG A 62 16.93 8.15 2.53
CA ARG A 62 17.58 8.78 1.36
C ARG A 62 17.96 7.74 0.32
N ARG A 63 18.62 6.64 0.72
CA ARG A 63 18.96 5.54 -0.20
C ARG A 63 17.73 4.91 -0.83
N LEU A 64 16.67 4.71 -0.03
CA LEU A 64 15.40 4.17 -0.51
C LEU A 64 14.73 5.13 -1.50
N PHE A 65 14.78 6.44 -1.23
CA PHE A 65 14.30 7.47 -2.13
C PHE A 65 15.08 7.43 -3.45
N ASP A 66 16.41 7.42 -3.42
CA ASP A 66 17.25 7.39 -4.62
C ASP A 66 17.00 6.12 -5.46
N PHE A 67 16.84 4.97 -4.80
CA PHE A 67 16.48 3.71 -5.44
C PHE A 67 15.10 3.77 -6.12
N ARG A 68 14.12 4.42 -5.48
CA ARG A 68 12.75 4.59 -5.99
C ARG A 68 12.57 5.84 -6.85
N SER A 69 13.57 6.73 -6.95
CA SER A 69 13.44 8.11 -7.47
C SER A 69 13.04 8.18 -8.94
N LYS A 70 13.45 7.18 -9.73
CA LYS A 70 13.02 7.03 -11.13
C LYS A 70 11.50 6.87 -11.28
N ASP A 71 10.82 6.44 -10.22
CA ASP A 71 9.40 6.13 -10.15
C ASP A 71 8.65 6.93 -9.07
N THR A 72 9.19 8.06 -8.59
CA THR A 72 8.57 8.80 -7.48
C THR A 72 8.51 10.29 -7.77
N LEU A 73 7.32 10.78 -8.17
CA LEU A 73 7.03 12.22 -8.34
C LEU A 73 6.70 12.89 -7.00
N MET A 74 7.61 12.84 -6.03
CA MET A 74 7.45 13.52 -4.73
C MET A 74 8.78 14.06 -4.21
N SER A 75 8.75 15.11 -3.38
CA SER A 75 9.96 15.61 -2.74
C SER A 75 10.50 14.59 -1.73
N PHE A 76 11.79 14.70 -1.39
CA PHE A 76 12.36 13.85 -0.37
C PHE A 76 11.70 14.10 1.00
N GLU A 77 11.30 15.33 1.30
CA GLU A 77 10.63 15.67 2.55
C GLU A 77 9.27 14.96 2.68
N ASP A 78 8.45 14.99 1.63
CA ASP A 78 7.17 14.29 1.60
C ASP A 78 7.38 12.78 1.66
N PHE A 79 8.39 12.26 0.94
CA PHE A 79 8.75 10.85 0.97
C PHE A 79 9.15 10.40 2.36
N ALA A 80 10.11 11.09 3.00
CA ALA A 80 10.60 10.75 4.32
C ALA A 80 9.49 10.83 5.37
N ARG A 81 8.60 11.83 5.29
CA ARG A 81 7.43 11.95 6.18
C ARG A 81 6.50 10.74 6.08
N VAL A 82 6.24 10.25 4.87
CA VAL A 82 5.32 9.13 4.65
C VAL A 82 5.99 7.78 4.96
N GLU A 83 7.24 7.60 4.54
CA GLU A 83 7.93 6.31 4.68
C GLU A 83 8.42 6.06 6.11
N SER A 84 8.76 7.12 6.87
CA SER A 84 9.19 6.99 8.28
C SER A 84 8.10 6.48 9.23
N ARG A 85 6.82 6.61 8.84
CA ARG A 85 5.68 6.12 9.64
C ARG A 85 5.21 4.72 9.25
N LYS A 86 5.81 4.10 8.23
CA LYS A 86 5.45 2.74 7.78
C LYS A 86 6.10 1.70 8.68
N ILE A 87 5.32 0.70 9.08
CA ILE A 87 5.80 -0.37 9.96
C ILE A 87 5.98 -1.70 9.23
N LEU A 88 5.45 -1.82 8.01
CA LEU A 88 5.59 -3.04 7.20
C LEU A 88 6.96 -3.15 6.51
N GLN A 89 7.85 -2.19 6.73
CA GLN A 89 9.21 -2.19 6.20
C GLN A 89 10.18 -1.58 7.20
N GLY A 90 11.45 -1.96 7.10
CA GLY A 90 12.52 -1.40 7.93
C GLY A 90 13.73 -2.32 7.95
N LYS A 91 14.43 -2.34 9.09
CA LYS A 91 15.59 -3.21 9.33
C LYS A 91 15.34 -4.23 10.44
N PHE A 92 15.76 -5.46 10.21
CA PHE A 92 15.94 -6.48 11.24
C PHE A 92 17.39 -6.92 11.20
N MET A 93 18.16 -6.67 12.28
CA MET A 93 19.59 -7.01 12.34
C MET A 93 20.41 -6.53 11.12
N GLN A 94 20.18 -5.29 10.66
CA GLN A 94 20.79 -4.65 9.46
C GLN A 94 20.28 -5.14 8.09
N THR A 95 19.45 -6.19 8.06
CA THR A 95 18.80 -6.67 6.82
C THR A 95 17.48 -5.96 6.59
N ASP A 96 17.22 -5.54 5.36
CA ASP A 96 15.90 -5.00 4.98
C ASP A 96 14.82 -6.05 5.17
N TYR A 97 13.65 -5.65 5.66
CA TYR A 97 12.49 -6.51 5.68
C TYR A 97 11.29 -5.82 5.03
N TYR A 98 10.41 -6.63 4.47
CA TYR A 98 9.07 -6.23 4.08
C TYR A 98 8.07 -7.31 4.51
N ILE A 99 6.96 -6.88 5.12
CA ILE A 99 5.86 -7.76 5.53
C ILE A 99 4.65 -7.45 4.66
N ARG A 100 4.25 -8.42 3.84
CA ARG A 100 3.04 -8.33 3.03
C ARG A 100 1.88 -8.99 3.76
N PHE A 101 0.82 -8.23 3.95
CA PHE A 101 -0.45 -8.75 4.45
C PHE A 101 -1.43 -9.03 3.33
N VAL A 102 -2.03 -10.21 3.37
CA VAL A 102 -3.01 -10.69 2.39
C VAL A 102 -4.20 -11.30 3.11
N LYS A 103 -5.39 -11.09 2.56
CA LYS A 103 -6.61 -11.76 3.05
C LYS A 103 -6.58 -13.24 2.69
N ASP A 104 -7.21 -14.05 3.51
CA ASP A 104 -7.50 -15.44 3.18
C ASP A 104 -8.60 -15.53 2.11
N TRP A 105 -8.58 -16.63 1.36
CA TRP A 105 -9.55 -16.88 0.29
C TRP A 105 -11.00 -16.90 0.78
N ASN A 106 -11.24 -17.31 2.03
CA ASN A 106 -12.57 -17.35 2.63
C ASN A 106 -13.10 -15.96 3.02
N GLU A 107 -12.26 -14.92 3.01
CA GLU A 107 -12.65 -13.53 3.27
C GLU A 107 -13.03 -12.78 1.99
N ILE A 108 -12.80 -13.39 0.82
CA ILE A 108 -13.07 -12.80 -0.48
C ILE A 108 -14.35 -13.42 -1.03
N GLU A 109 -15.44 -12.67 -0.99
CA GLU A 109 -16.74 -13.11 -1.51
C GLU A 109 -16.83 -12.94 -3.03
N GLU A 110 -16.04 -12.04 -3.61
CA GLU A 110 -16.04 -11.77 -5.06
C GLU A 110 -15.48 -12.95 -5.85
N LYS A 111 -16.27 -13.46 -6.80
CA LYS A 111 -15.83 -14.47 -7.78
C LYS A 111 -15.36 -13.80 -9.06
N TYR A 112 -14.57 -14.53 -9.84
CA TYR A 112 -14.18 -14.10 -11.17
C TYR A 112 -15.42 -13.76 -12.02
N GLY A 113 -15.45 -12.55 -12.58
CA GLY A 113 -16.57 -12.04 -13.37
C GLY A 113 -17.63 -11.26 -12.58
N ASP A 114 -17.62 -11.29 -11.24
CA ASP A 114 -18.55 -10.51 -10.41
C ASP A 114 -18.23 -9.00 -10.45
N VAL A 115 -16.97 -8.64 -10.70
CA VAL A 115 -16.54 -7.25 -10.89
C VAL A 115 -15.87 -7.10 -12.25
N ARG A 116 -16.32 -6.13 -13.04
CA ARG A 116 -15.73 -5.77 -14.33
C ARG A 116 -15.11 -4.38 -14.25
N TYR A 117 -13.94 -4.23 -14.86
CA TYR A 117 -13.20 -2.98 -14.89
C TYR A 117 -13.10 -2.47 -16.33
N LYS A 118 -13.42 -1.19 -16.56
CA LYS A 118 -13.25 -0.53 -17.85
C LYS A 118 -12.33 0.68 -17.69
N ASN A 119 -11.26 0.71 -18.47
CA ASN A 119 -10.31 1.83 -18.49
C ASN A 119 -10.97 3.08 -19.09
N PHE A 120 -10.86 4.21 -18.39
CA PHE A 120 -11.37 5.51 -18.82
C PHE A 120 -10.27 6.54 -19.09
N GLY A 121 -9.00 6.16 -18.97
CA GLY A 121 -7.85 7.03 -19.19
C GLY A 121 -7.07 7.28 -17.91
N TYR A 122 -6.16 8.26 -17.96
CA TYR A 122 -5.38 8.69 -16.80
C TYR A 122 -5.91 10.01 -16.28
N GLY A 123 -5.84 10.18 -14.97
CA GLY A 123 -6.25 11.43 -14.34
C GLY A 123 -5.53 11.69 -13.03
N LYS A 124 -5.68 12.93 -12.58
CA LYS A 124 -5.14 13.44 -11.34
C LYS A 124 -6.27 14.01 -10.52
N ILE A 125 -6.34 13.65 -9.25
CA ILE A 125 -7.42 14.06 -8.35
C ILE A 125 -6.84 14.69 -7.08
N GLU A 126 -7.65 15.54 -6.46
CA GLU A 126 -7.55 15.92 -5.06
C GLU A 126 -8.75 15.33 -4.31
N ALA A 127 -8.55 14.80 -3.11
CA ALA A 127 -9.61 14.20 -2.31
C ALA A 127 -9.27 14.19 -0.81
N ILE A 128 -10.20 13.73 0.03
CA ILE A 128 -9.99 13.43 1.45
C ILE A 128 -10.13 11.93 1.67
N VAL A 129 -9.22 11.33 2.44
CA VAL A 129 -9.32 9.91 2.80
C VAL A 129 -10.43 9.71 3.82
N LYS A 130 -11.46 8.96 3.42
CA LYS A 130 -12.61 8.63 4.27
C LYS A 130 -12.35 7.41 5.15
N ASP A 131 -11.62 6.42 4.62
CA ASP A 131 -11.39 5.12 5.25
C ASP A 131 -10.07 4.51 4.74
N ASP A 132 -9.19 4.15 5.68
CA ASP A 132 -7.88 3.54 5.48
C ASP A 132 -7.79 2.14 6.11
N SER A 133 -8.92 1.51 6.46
CA SER A 133 -8.97 0.17 7.09
C SER A 133 -8.33 -0.95 6.26
N GLU A 134 -8.21 -0.74 4.94
CA GLU A 134 -7.60 -1.66 3.98
C GLU A 134 -6.18 -1.23 3.57
N SER A 135 -5.60 -0.21 4.23
CA SER A 135 -4.32 0.38 3.85
C SER A 135 -3.10 -0.51 4.06
N ILE A 136 -3.20 -1.51 4.95
CA ILE A 136 -2.08 -2.42 5.28
C ILE A 136 -2.01 -3.63 4.35
N PHE A 137 -3.07 -3.90 3.57
CA PHE A 137 -3.18 -5.10 2.74
C PHE A 137 -2.59 -4.87 1.35
N THR A 138 -2.22 -5.95 0.67
CA THR A 138 -1.98 -5.95 -0.78
C THR A 138 -3.03 -6.82 -1.47
N PRO A 139 -3.85 -6.27 -2.40
CA PRO A 139 -3.94 -4.85 -2.78
C PRO A 139 -4.42 -3.96 -1.63
N CYS A 140 -3.93 -2.71 -1.57
CA CYS A 140 -4.41 -1.71 -0.63
C CYS A 140 -5.49 -0.85 -1.28
N THR A 141 -6.51 -0.47 -0.50
CA THR A 141 -7.58 0.43 -0.94
C THR A 141 -7.81 1.53 0.09
N TYR A 142 -8.02 2.75 -0.41
CA TYR A 142 -8.40 3.91 0.38
C TYR A 142 -9.74 4.42 -0.14
N LYS A 143 -10.79 4.44 0.69
CA LYS A 143 -12.03 5.12 0.29
C LYS A 143 -11.81 6.61 0.41
N ILE A 144 -12.34 7.35 -0.54
CA ILE A 144 -12.15 8.79 -0.63
C ILE A 144 -13.49 9.53 -0.75
N GLU A 145 -13.46 10.80 -0.39
CA GLU A 145 -14.59 11.72 -0.53
C GLU A 145 -14.12 13.11 -0.93
N ASN A 146 -15.06 13.99 -1.26
CA ASN A 146 -14.79 15.36 -1.71
C ASN A 146 -13.80 15.42 -2.89
N VAL A 147 -14.01 14.54 -3.88
CA VAL A 147 -13.09 14.37 -5.01
C VAL A 147 -13.22 15.52 -6.00
N LYS A 148 -12.07 16.13 -6.33
CA LYS A 148 -11.92 17.11 -7.41
C LYS A 148 -10.96 16.55 -8.45
N VAL A 149 -11.45 16.36 -9.68
CA VAL A 149 -10.59 16.00 -10.82
C VAL A 149 -9.81 17.24 -11.26
N LEU A 150 -8.49 17.18 -11.18
CA LEU A 150 -7.57 18.24 -11.58
C LEU A 150 -7.19 18.11 -13.06
N GLU A 151 -6.94 16.88 -13.52
CA GLU A 151 -6.56 16.56 -14.90
C GLU A 151 -7.19 15.23 -15.31
N GLY A 152 -7.52 15.08 -16.60
CA GLY A 152 -8.10 13.85 -17.16
C GLY A 152 -9.64 13.84 -17.24
N PRO A 153 -10.24 12.65 -17.45
CA PRO A 153 -11.68 12.47 -17.62
C PRO A 153 -12.49 12.99 -16.42
N LYS A 154 -13.52 13.79 -16.71
CA LYS A 154 -14.49 14.25 -15.70
C LYS A 154 -15.54 13.16 -15.47
N VAL A 155 -15.25 12.25 -14.56
CA VAL A 155 -16.13 11.14 -14.19
C VAL A 155 -16.49 11.23 -12.71
N GLU A 156 -17.69 10.76 -12.37
CA GLU A 156 -18.20 10.71 -11.01
C GLU A 156 -19.15 9.53 -10.81
N PRO A 157 -19.26 8.98 -9.58
CA PRO A 157 -18.41 9.26 -8.42
C PRO A 157 -17.08 8.47 -8.49
N ILE A 158 -15.95 9.11 -8.17
CA ILE A 158 -14.69 8.40 -7.89
C ILE A 158 -14.68 8.08 -6.39
N MET A 159 -14.72 6.80 -6.03
CA MET A 159 -14.96 6.38 -4.63
C MET A 159 -13.72 5.87 -3.91
N GLU A 160 -12.68 5.45 -4.64
CA GLU A 160 -11.50 4.84 -4.03
C GLU A 160 -10.22 5.06 -4.83
N VAL A 161 -9.09 5.01 -4.12
CA VAL A 161 -7.75 4.83 -4.67
C VAL A 161 -7.29 3.42 -4.32
N ALA A 162 -6.82 2.66 -5.30
CA ALA A 162 -6.37 1.28 -5.11
C ALA A 162 -4.96 1.06 -5.68
N SER A 163 -4.19 0.14 -5.07
CA SER A 163 -2.92 -0.31 -5.63
C SER A 163 -2.63 -1.77 -5.32
N PHE A 164 -1.97 -2.43 -6.27
CA PHE A 164 -1.42 -3.78 -6.10
C PHE A 164 0.07 -3.76 -5.71
N ARG A 165 0.67 -2.58 -5.53
CA ARG A 165 2.06 -2.46 -5.10
C ARG A 165 2.14 -2.17 -3.61
N GLY A 166 2.86 -3.03 -2.89
CA GLY A 166 3.08 -2.91 -1.45
C GLY A 166 3.64 -1.56 -0.98
N ARG A 167 4.36 -0.83 -1.84
CA ARG A 167 4.87 0.51 -1.54
C ARG A 167 3.77 1.54 -1.26
N PHE A 168 2.53 1.32 -1.71
CA PHE A 168 1.40 2.20 -1.41
C PHE A 168 0.59 1.75 -0.19
N CYS A 169 0.99 0.65 0.47
CA CYS A 169 0.48 0.33 1.80
C CYS A 169 0.91 1.41 2.80
N GLU A 170 0.06 1.70 3.79
CA GLU A 170 0.29 2.70 4.84
C GLU A 170 0.56 4.13 4.32
N GLN A 171 0.26 4.41 3.05
CA GLN A 171 0.66 5.64 2.37
C GLN A 171 -0.06 6.87 2.92
N VAL A 172 -1.36 6.76 3.17
CA VAL A 172 -2.23 7.86 3.65
C VAL A 172 -3.16 7.35 4.74
N LYS A 173 -3.61 8.25 5.62
CA LYS A 173 -4.49 7.95 6.76
C LYS A 173 -5.83 8.62 6.62
N LYS A 174 -6.85 8.07 7.28
CA LYS A 174 -8.17 8.70 7.38
C LYS A 174 -8.07 10.17 7.83
N GLY A 175 -8.78 11.04 7.12
CA GLY A 175 -8.79 12.48 7.34
C GLY A 175 -7.71 13.26 6.58
N GLU A 176 -6.69 12.60 6.04
CA GLU A 176 -5.67 13.29 5.24
C GLU A 176 -6.24 13.76 3.91
N LYS A 177 -5.93 15.01 3.54
CA LYS A 177 -6.13 15.52 2.19
C LYS A 177 -5.05 14.91 1.30
N ILE A 178 -5.38 14.55 0.07
CA ILE A 178 -4.44 13.87 -0.85
C ILE A 178 -4.44 14.49 -2.24
N VAL A 179 -3.33 14.32 -2.95
CA VAL A 179 -3.29 14.35 -4.43
C VAL A 179 -2.82 13.00 -4.91
N ALA A 180 -3.53 12.46 -5.89
CA ALA A 180 -3.19 11.19 -6.50
C ALA A 180 -3.27 11.27 -8.01
N GLN A 181 -2.40 10.51 -8.68
CA GLN A 181 -2.39 10.35 -10.13
C GLN A 181 -2.30 8.88 -10.49
N GLY A 182 -3.15 8.46 -11.41
CA GLY A 182 -3.23 7.08 -11.85
C GLY A 182 -4.24 6.85 -12.95
N LYS A 183 -4.51 5.57 -13.20
CA LYS A 183 -5.49 5.13 -14.19
C LYS A 183 -6.90 5.20 -13.59
N ILE A 184 -7.80 5.90 -14.26
CA ILE A 184 -9.21 5.92 -13.88
C ILE A 184 -9.89 4.69 -14.49
N GLU A 185 -10.54 3.90 -13.64
CA GLU A 185 -11.27 2.71 -14.04
C GLU A 185 -12.72 2.81 -13.57
N GLN A 186 -13.67 2.54 -14.46
CA GLN A 186 -15.04 2.28 -14.08
C GLN A 186 -15.12 0.86 -13.51
N VAL A 187 -15.74 0.73 -12.35
CA VAL A 187 -16.01 -0.53 -11.66
C VAL A 187 -17.48 -0.85 -11.80
N THR A 188 -17.78 -2.05 -12.30
CA THR A 188 -19.13 -2.60 -12.46
C THR A 188 -19.26 -3.85 -11.61
N LYS A 189 -20.08 -3.79 -10.55
CA LYS A 189 -20.39 -4.95 -9.72
C LYS A 189 -21.57 -5.74 -10.29
N LYS A 190 -21.69 -7.00 -9.88
CA LYS A 190 -22.75 -7.94 -10.29
C LYS A 190 -24.16 -7.43 -9.98
N ASP A 191 -24.33 -6.72 -8.87
CA ASP A 191 -25.60 -6.12 -8.44
C ASP A 191 -26.00 -4.89 -9.26
N GLY A 192 -25.18 -4.49 -10.24
CA GLY A 192 -25.40 -3.30 -11.06
C GLY A 192 -24.80 -2.02 -10.45
N THR A 193 -24.16 -2.08 -9.28
CA THR A 193 -23.47 -0.93 -8.71
C THR A 193 -22.32 -0.48 -9.62
N MET A 194 -22.30 0.82 -9.93
CA MET A 194 -21.34 1.44 -10.83
C MET A 194 -20.66 2.62 -10.14
N TYR A 195 -19.33 2.65 -10.18
CA TYR A 195 -18.54 3.78 -9.68
C TYR A 195 -17.18 3.84 -10.40
N TYR A 196 -16.35 4.83 -10.07
CA TYR A 196 -15.00 4.94 -10.59
C TYR A 196 -13.96 4.80 -9.47
N ARG A 197 -12.79 4.27 -9.81
CA ARG A 197 -11.62 4.24 -8.93
C ARG A 197 -10.40 4.81 -9.62
N LEU A 198 -9.43 5.24 -8.82
CA LEU A 198 -8.09 5.58 -9.28
C LEU A 198 -7.12 4.43 -8.95
N LEU A 199 -6.64 3.73 -9.96
CA LEU A 199 -5.64 2.67 -9.81
C LEU A 199 -4.23 3.25 -9.98
N ILE A 200 -3.40 3.15 -8.94
CA ILE A 200 -2.04 3.68 -8.90
C ILE A 200 -0.99 2.56 -8.85
N GLY A 201 0.20 2.84 -9.38
CA GLY A 201 1.32 1.89 -9.43
C GLY A 201 1.44 1.12 -10.74
N ASN A 202 0.76 1.56 -11.80
CA ASN A 202 0.92 1.01 -13.15
C ASN A 202 2.04 1.71 -13.93
N LYS A 203 2.30 2.99 -13.65
CA LYS A 203 3.35 3.79 -14.28
C LYS A 203 4.26 4.45 -13.25
N PRO A 204 5.53 4.77 -13.61
CA PRO A 204 6.43 5.60 -12.81
C PRO A 204 5.85 6.96 -12.40
N THR A 205 4.92 7.47 -13.22
CA THR A 205 4.23 8.74 -12.99
C THR A 205 3.06 8.63 -12.01
N ASP A 206 2.73 7.45 -11.51
CA ASP A 206 1.62 7.26 -10.59
C ASP A 206 2.08 7.57 -9.16
N TYR A 207 1.30 8.36 -8.43
CA TYR A 207 1.64 8.76 -7.07
C TYR A 207 0.39 8.95 -6.21
N LEU A 208 0.61 8.93 -4.90
CA LEU A 208 -0.36 9.25 -3.87
C LEU A 208 0.37 9.99 -2.76
N ILE A 209 0.07 11.28 -2.59
CA ILE A 209 0.80 12.19 -1.70
C ILE A 209 -0.21 12.84 -0.76
N PRO A 210 -0.01 12.78 0.58
CA PRO A 210 -0.80 13.57 1.52
C PRO A 210 -0.44 15.06 1.40
N LYS A 211 -1.46 15.92 1.28
CA LYS A 211 -1.35 17.39 1.35
C LYS A 211 -1.45 17.84 2.80
N LEU A 212 -0.63 18.83 3.14
CA LEU A 212 -0.75 19.63 4.36
C LEU A 212 -2.01 20.51 4.32
#